data_AF-A0A8B3DKI2-F1
#
_entry.id   AF-A0A8B3DKI2-F1
#
_cell.length_a   1.000
_cell.length_b   1.000
_cell.length_c   1.000
_cell.angle_alpha   90.00
_cell.angle_beta   90.00
_cell.angle_gamma   90.00
#
_symmetry.space_group_name_H-M   'P 1'
#
loop_
_entity.id
_entity.type
_entity.pdbx_description
1 polymer ?
#
loop_
_entity_poly.entity_id
_entity_poly.type
_entity_poly.pdbx_seq_one_letter_code
_entity_poly.pdbx_strand_id
1 'polypeptide(L)'
;MIQVVTHDEGIKEQLREAFRACPDDFEVMEQAIEDGFVSIYLIHGDDYRLAVAGEVVGNDYFVWAVEGKGAVNASRELAAYVKSSGLDAITTKTYFPLVARLLKRLGNVSTTVQGDHQLLRWEV
;
A
#
# COMPACT_ATOMS: atom_id res chain seq x y z
N MET A 1 7.86 9.42 9.51
CA MET A 1 6.65 10.25 9.76
C MET A 1 5.59 9.88 8.72
N ILE A 2 4.33 9.75 9.15
CA ILE A 2 3.18 9.50 8.27
C ILE A 2 2.30 10.75 8.22
N GLN A 3 2.01 11.25 7.02
CA GLN A 3 1.14 12.39 6.77
C GLN A 3 -0.01 11.99 5.83
N VAL A 4 -1.24 12.40 6.14
CA VAL A 4 -2.38 12.26 5.22
C VAL A 4 -2.29 13.33 4.13
N VAL A 5 -2.31 12.90 2.87
CA VAL A 5 -2.19 13.73 1.66
C VAL A 5 -3.23 13.35 0.60
N THR A 6 -4.40 12.83 1.00
CA THR A 6 -5.47 12.32 0.10
C THR A 6 -5.87 13.30 -1.02
N HIS A 7 -5.83 14.61 -0.74
CA HIS A 7 -6.24 15.65 -1.69
C HIS A 7 -5.06 16.27 -2.48
N ASP A 8 -3.86 15.70 -2.38
CA ASP A 8 -2.71 16.12 -3.18
C ASP A 8 -2.72 15.39 -4.54
N GLU A 9 -3.22 16.09 -5.56
CA GLU A 9 -3.31 15.59 -6.94
C GLU A 9 -1.96 15.17 -7.51
N GLY A 10 -0.86 15.83 -7.11
CA GLY A 10 0.48 15.50 -7.58
C GLY A 10 0.98 14.17 -7.02
N ILE A 11 0.67 13.86 -5.75
CA ILE A 11 0.98 12.57 -5.14
C ILE A 11 0.03 11.48 -5.66
N LYS A 12 -1.25 11.79 -5.85
CA LYS A 12 -2.21 10.85 -6.45
C LYS A 12 -1.76 10.40 -7.84
N GLU A 13 -1.38 11.34 -8.70
CA GLU A 13 -0.90 11.02 -10.05
C GLU A 13 0.41 10.21 -10.03
N GLN A 14 1.30 10.44 -9.06
CA GLN A 14 2.50 9.61 -8.90
C GLN A 14 2.15 8.12 -8.69
N LEU A 15 1.06 7.81 -7.99
CA LEU A 15 0.66 6.43 -7.73
C LEU A 15 0.22 5.68 -9.00
N ARG A 16 -0.08 6.36 -10.11
CA ARG A 16 -0.48 5.73 -11.38
C ARG A 16 0.51 4.68 -11.85
N GLU A 17 1.81 4.89 -11.63
CA GLU A 17 2.87 3.94 -12.00
C GLU A 17 2.76 2.58 -11.30
N ALA A 18 2.16 2.54 -10.10
CA ALA A 18 1.91 1.30 -9.38
C ALA A 18 0.85 0.42 -10.09
N PHE A 19 -0.01 1.05 -10.90
CA PHE A 19 -1.10 0.40 -11.64
C PHE A 19 -0.73 0.03 -13.08
N ARG A 20 0.53 0.18 -13.52
CA ARG A 20 0.95 -0.11 -14.91
C ARG A 20 0.62 -1.53 -15.42
N ALA A 21 0.39 -2.49 -14.52
CA ALA A 21 -0.02 -3.86 -14.86
C ALA A 21 -1.54 -4.09 -14.77
N CYS A 22 -2.28 -3.15 -14.20
CA CYS A 22 -3.72 -3.15 -14.03
C CYS A 22 -4.27 -1.71 -14.10
N PRO A 23 -4.18 -1.01 -15.26
CA PRO A 23 -4.48 0.42 -15.33
C PRO A 23 -5.90 0.77 -14.89
N ASP A 24 -6.88 -0.11 -15.18
CA ASP A 24 -8.28 0.07 -14.80
C ASP A 24 -8.49 0.12 -13.27
N ASP A 25 -7.63 -0.56 -12.49
CA ASP A 25 -7.69 -0.52 -11.01
C ASP A 25 -7.34 0.88 -10.47
N PHE A 26 -6.67 1.75 -11.24
CA PHE A 26 -6.39 3.13 -10.85
C PHE A 26 -7.66 3.96 -10.78
N GLU A 27 -8.53 3.87 -11.80
CA GLU A 27 -9.81 4.60 -11.83
C GLU A 27 -10.72 4.15 -10.68
N VAL A 28 -10.70 2.85 -10.35
CA VAL A 28 -11.41 2.31 -9.20
C VAL A 28 -10.89 2.90 -7.88
N MET A 29 -9.57 3.01 -7.73
CA MET A 29 -8.98 3.65 -6.55
C MET A 29 -9.37 5.14 -6.47
N GLU A 30 -9.37 5.87 -7.59
CA GLU A 30 -9.78 7.28 -7.61
C GLU A 30 -11.22 7.44 -7.14
N GLN A 31 -12.15 6.62 -7.63
CA GLN A 31 -13.53 6.66 -7.15
C GLN A 31 -13.61 6.31 -5.65
N ALA A 32 -12.85 5.32 -5.19
CA ALA A 32 -12.83 4.95 -3.77
C ALA A 32 -12.24 6.06 -2.87
N ILE A 33 -11.37 6.93 -3.39
CA ILE A 33 -10.91 8.14 -2.71
C ILE A 33 -12.05 9.15 -2.60
N GLU A 34 -12.78 9.41 -3.70
CA GLU A 34 -13.92 10.34 -3.72
C GLU A 34 -15.03 9.90 -2.76
N ASP A 35 -15.28 8.59 -2.69
CA ASP A 35 -16.27 7.99 -1.80
C ASP A 35 -15.83 7.97 -0.32
N GLY A 36 -14.56 8.32 -0.05
CA GLY A 36 -14.00 8.41 1.30
C GLY A 36 -13.55 7.07 1.90
N PHE A 37 -13.44 6.01 1.09
CA PHE A 37 -12.94 4.70 1.54
C PHE A 37 -11.42 4.64 1.54
N VAL A 38 -10.78 5.25 0.54
CA VAL A 38 -9.33 5.24 0.38
C VAL A 38 -8.74 6.58 0.81
N SER A 39 -7.62 6.50 1.53
CA SER A 39 -6.79 7.66 1.85
C SER A 39 -5.38 7.49 1.32
N ILE A 40 -4.73 8.61 0.96
CA ILE A 40 -3.33 8.63 0.55
C ILE A 40 -2.49 9.15 1.71
N TYR A 41 -1.41 8.43 1.98
CA TYR A 41 -0.43 8.74 3.00
C TYR A 41 0.94 8.95 2.37
N LEU A 42 1.64 9.98 2.83
CA LEU A 42 3.06 10.16 2.56
C LEU A 42 3.85 9.71 3.78
N ILE A 43 4.63 8.65 3.61
CA ILE A 43 5.51 8.08 4.63
C ILE A 43 6.93 8.52 4.31
N HIS A 44 7.54 9.33 5.17
CA HIS A 44 8.87 9.89 4.91
C HIS A 44 9.78 9.94 6.14
N GLY A 45 11.07 9.82 5.89
CA GLY A 45 12.16 9.91 6.87
C GLY A 45 13.45 10.34 6.16
N ASP A 46 14.60 10.18 6.82
CA ASP A 46 15.88 10.71 6.31
C ASP A 46 16.29 10.10 4.96
N ASP A 47 16.00 8.81 4.73
CA ASP A 47 16.44 8.04 3.56
C ASP A 47 15.29 7.41 2.76
N TYR A 48 14.03 7.73 3.09
CA TYR A 48 12.86 7.20 2.39
C TYR A 48 11.74 8.23 2.25
N ARG A 49 10.97 8.09 1.17
CA ARG A 49 9.76 8.86 0.88
C ARG A 49 8.87 8.01 -0.01
N LEU A 50 7.72 7.61 0.51
CA LEU A 50 6.81 6.66 -0.11
C LEU A 50 5.38 7.17 -0.03
N ALA A 51 4.71 7.28 -1.16
CA ALA A 51 3.27 7.46 -1.23
C ALA A 51 2.60 6.10 -1.11
N VAL A 52 1.55 6.02 -0.29
CA VAL A 52 0.76 4.81 -0.07
C VAL A 52 -0.72 5.17 -0.14
N ALA A 53 -1.46 4.53 -1.03
CA ALA A 53 -2.93 4.55 -1.00
C ALA A 53 -3.43 3.29 -0.28
N GLY A 54 -4.32 3.48 0.68
CA GLY A 54 -4.88 2.36 1.42
C GLY A 54 -6.23 2.64 2.06
N GLU A 55 -6.86 1.56 2.46
CA GLU A 55 -8.23 1.48 2.99
C GLU A 55 -8.27 0.50 4.16
N VAL A 56 -9.17 0.72 5.11
CA VAL A 56 -9.48 -0.25 6.15
C VAL A 56 -10.59 -1.17 5.67
N VAL A 57 -10.30 -2.47 5.54
CA VAL A 57 -11.27 -3.49 5.12
C VAL A 57 -11.44 -4.49 6.25
N GLY A 58 -12.60 -4.45 6.92
CA GLY A 58 -12.83 -5.27 8.12
C GLY A 58 -11.87 -4.88 9.24
N ASN A 59 -10.97 -5.79 9.61
CA ASN A 59 -9.93 -5.53 10.63
C ASN A 59 -8.51 -5.45 10.05
N ASP A 60 -8.39 -5.33 8.73
CA ASP A 60 -7.10 -5.25 8.04
C ASP A 60 -6.95 -3.91 7.32
N TYR A 61 -5.70 -3.53 7.05
CA TYR A 61 -5.36 -2.41 6.19
C TYR A 61 -4.99 -2.92 4.79
N PHE A 62 -5.81 -2.62 3.78
CA PHE A 62 -5.54 -2.96 2.40
C PHE A 62 -4.76 -1.84 1.71
N VAL A 63 -3.62 -2.19 1.11
CA VAL A 63 -2.77 -1.29 0.34
C VAL A 63 -3.08 -1.46 -1.14
N TRP A 64 -3.67 -0.42 -1.72
CA TRP A 64 -3.99 -0.30 -3.14
C TRP A 64 -2.73 -0.06 -3.97
N ALA A 65 -1.91 0.90 -3.55
CA ALA A 65 -0.73 1.31 -4.32
C ALA A 65 0.37 1.87 -3.43
N VAL A 66 1.59 1.75 -3.92
CA VAL A 66 2.80 2.23 -3.28
C VAL A 66 3.75 2.76 -4.36
N GLU A 67 4.24 3.99 -4.21
CA GLU A 67 5.23 4.57 -5.13
C GLU A 67 6.27 5.41 -4.38
N GLY A 68 7.53 5.40 -4.85
CA GLY A 68 8.62 6.19 -4.28
C GLY A 68 9.84 5.36 -3.86
N LYS A 69 10.58 5.84 -2.86
CA LYS A 69 11.89 5.28 -2.45
C LYS A 69 11.90 4.83 -1.00
N GLY A 70 12.71 3.81 -0.72
CA GLY A 70 12.92 3.29 0.63
C GLY A 70 11.75 2.45 1.16
N ALA A 71 11.13 1.66 0.28
CA ALA A 71 9.96 0.84 0.59
C ALA A 71 10.11 -0.03 1.84
N VAL A 72 11.30 -0.56 2.14
CA VAL A 72 11.54 -1.39 3.33
C VAL A 72 11.32 -0.62 4.63
N ASN A 73 11.93 0.56 4.76
CA ASN A 73 11.84 1.38 5.98
C ASN A 73 10.42 1.93 6.15
N ALA A 74 9.85 2.45 5.06
CA ALA A 74 8.47 2.94 5.05
C ALA A 74 7.43 1.85 5.34
N SER A 75 7.61 0.62 4.82
CA SER A 75 6.71 -0.50 5.13
C SER A 75 6.75 -0.91 6.60
N ARG A 76 7.93 -0.84 7.24
CA ARG A 76 8.06 -1.09 8.68
C ARG A 76 7.35 -0.03 9.51
N GLU A 77 7.45 1.24 9.11
CA GLU A 77 6.72 2.31 9.79
C GLU A 77 5.20 2.16 9.60
N LEU A 78 4.75 1.82 8.39
CA LEU A 78 3.35 1.52 8.13
C LEU A 78 2.85 0.36 9.00
N ALA A 79 3.61 -0.74 9.12
CA ALA A 79 3.23 -1.86 9.97
C ALA A 79 3.10 -1.48 11.45
N ALA A 80 4.04 -0.70 11.97
CA ALA A 80 3.95 -0.20 13.33
C ALA A 80 2.69 0.67 13.54
N TYR A 81 2.37 1.51 12.55
CA TYR A 81 1.18 2.36 12.59
C TYR A 81 -0.12 1.56 12.54
N VAL A 82 -0.23 0.60 11.61
CA VAL A 82 -1.41 -0.28 11.45
C VAL A 82 -1.63 -1.09 12.74
N LYS A 83 -0.57 -1.69 13.29
CA LYS A 83 -0.63 -2.39 14.58
C LYS A 83 -1.12 -1.49 15.71
N SER A 84 -0.58 -0.27 15.81
CA SER A 84 -0.96 0.69 16.86
C SER A 84 -2.41 1.18 16.73
N SER A 85 -2.98 1.07 15.52
CA SER A 85 -4.37 1.42 15.23
C SER A 85 -5.36 0.29 15.57
N GLY A 86 -4.86 -0.87 16.05
CA GLY A 86 -5.68 -2.01 16.45
C GLY A 86 -6.10 -2.93 15.29
N LEU A 87 -5.47 -2.79 14.12
CA LEU A 87 -5.70 -3.66 12.96
C LEU A 87 -4.77 -4.88 13.01
N ASP A 88 -5.22 -5.99 12.43
CA ASP A 88 -4.54 -7.30 12.53
C ASP A 88 -3.43 -7.46 11.48
N ALA A 89 -3.67 -7.01 10.25
CA ALA A 89 -2.75 -7.21 9.15
C ALA A 89 -2.75 -6.08 8.12
N ILE A 90 -1.67 -6.07 7.34
CA ILE A 90 -1.59 -5.35 6.07
C ILE A 90 -1.81 -6.35 4.95
N THR A 91 -2.71 -6.02 4.02
CA THR A 91 -2.98 -6.83 2.83
C THR A 91 -2.69 -6.05 1.56
N THR A 92 -2.29 -6.73 0.49
CA THR A 92 -2.09 -6.10 -0.82
C THR A 92 -2.19 -7.10 -1.96
N LYS A 93 -2.53 -6.58 -3.14
CA LYS A 93 -2.53 -7.29 -4.42
C LYS A 93 -1.36 -6.79 -5.25
N THR A 94 -0.55 -7.70 -5.81
CA THR A 94 0.54 -7.29 -6.72
C THR A 94 0.69 -8.22 -7.92
N TYR A 95 0.89 -7.60 -9.08
CA TYR A 95 1.26 -8.24 -10.34
C TYR A 95 2.79 -8.36 -10.50
N PHE A 96 3.57 -7.82 -9.55
CA PHE A 96 5.03 -7.73 -9.66
C PHE A 96 5.73 -8.75 -8.75
N PRO A 97 6.34 -9.82 -9.29
CA PRO A 97 6.98 -10.86 -8.47
C PRO A 97 8.11 -10.34 -7.57
N LEU A 98 8.84 -9.31 -8.01
CA LEU A 98 9.91 -8.68 -7.22
C LEU A 98 9.38 -7.94 -5.99
N VAL A 99 8.22 -7.28 -6.11
CA VAL A 99 7.56 -6.62 -4.98
C VAL A 99 7.08 -7.67 -3.98
N ALA A 100 6.42 -8.72 -4.45
CA ALA A 100 6.00 -9.84 -3.60
C ALA A 100 7.20 -10.45 -2.85
N ARG A 101 8.34 -10.63 -3.53
CA ARG A 101 9.57 -11.15 -2.92
C ARG A 101 10.16 -10.19 -1.89
N LEU A 102 10.08 -8.88 -2.11
CA LEU A 102 10.53 -7.87 -1.15
C LEU A 102 9.68 -7.92 0.13
N LEU A 103 8.36 -7.92 -0.02
CA LEU A 103 7.42 -7.95 1.11
C LEU A 103 7.60 -9.21 1.95
N LYS A 104 7.79 -10.38 1.32
CA LYS A 104 8.11 -11.64 2.01
C LYS A 104 9.36 -11.59 2.90
N ARG A 105 10.28 -10.64 2.67
CA ARG A 105 11.47 -10.44 3.52
C ARG A 105 11.22 -9.55 4.72
N LEU A 106 10.08 -8.87 4.79
CA LEU A 106 9.75 -7.94 5.87
C LEU A 106 9.21 -8.65 7.13
N GLY A 107 8.73 -9.90 7.01
CA GLY A 107 8.25 -10.66 8.16
C GLY A 107 7.35 -11.84 7.78
N ASN A 108 6.42 -12.18 8.68
CA ASN A 108 5.41 -13.23 8.50
C ASN A 108 4.37 -12.84 7.44
N VAL A 109 4.76 -12.92 6.17
CA VAL A 109 3.88 -12.65 5.04
C VAL A 109 3.39 -13.96 4.45
N SER A 110 2.09 -14.20 4.55
CA SER A 110 1.43 -15.27 3.80
C SER A 110 1.14 -14.79 2.37
N THR A 111 1.07 -15.72 1.42
CA THR A 111 0.83 -15.39 0.01
C THR A 111 -0.04 -16.43 -0.65
N THR A 112 -1.02 -15.95 -1.41
CA THR A 112 -1.88 -16.77 -2.27
C THR A 112 -1.70 -16.30 -3.71
N VAL A 113 -1.34 -17.22 -4.60
CA VAL A 113 -1.26 -16.94 -6.04
C VAL A 113 -2.66 -17.07 -6.64
N GLN A 114 -3.11 -16.07 -7.38
CA GLN A 114 -4.39 -16.08 -8.08
C GLN A 114 -4.17 -15.63 -9.53
N GLY A 115 -4.18 -16.57 -10.47
CA GLY A 115 -3.95 -16.27 -11.88
C GLY A 115 -2.59 -15.59 -12.10
N ASP A 116 -2.65 -14.32 -12.51
CA ASP A 116 -1.53 -13.46 -12.87
C ASP A 116 -1.01 -12.58 -11.72
N HIS A 117 -1.64 -12.61 -10.55
CA HIS A 117 -1.27 -11.78 -9.41
C HIS A 117 -1.10 -12.60 -8.12
N GLN A 118 -0.49 -11.95 -7.13
CA GLN A 118 -0.31 -12.48 -5.78
C GLN A 118 -1.08 -11.60 -4.79
N LEU A 119 -1.84 -12.24 -3.91
CA LEU A 119 -2.37 -11.62 -2.71
C LEU A 119 -1.41 -11.89 -1.55
N LEU A 120 -1.01 -10.84 -0.86
CA LEU A 120 -0.12 -10.92 0.28
C LEU A 120 -0.85 -10.44 1.53
N ARG A 121 -0.65 -11.14 2.64
CA ARG A 121 -1.13 -10.74 3.96
C ARG A 121 0.02 -10.81 4.95
N TRP A 122 0.29 -9.68 5.59
CA TRP A 122 1.33 -9.50 6.58
C TRP A 122 0.70 -9.20 7.95
N GLU A 123 0.82 -10.14 8.89
CA GLU A 123 0.39 -9.93 10.28
C GLU A 123 1.32 -8.91 10.97
N VAL A 124 0.75 -7.91 11.65
CA VAL A 124 1.51 -6.77 12.21
C VAL A 124 1.58 -6.71 13.74
#